data_AF-A0A950VFS7-F1
#
_entry.id   AF-A0A950VFS7-F1
#
_cell.length_a   1.000
_cell.length_b   1.000
_cell.length_c   1.000
_cell.angle_alpha   90.00
_cell.angle_beta   90.00
_cell.angle_gamma   90.00
#
_symmetry.space_group_name_H-M   'P 1'
#
loop_
_entity.id
_entity.type
_entity.pdbx_description
1 polymer ?
#
loop_
_entity_poly.entity_id
_entity_poly.type
_entity_poly.pdbx_seq_one_letter_code
_entity_poly.pdbx_strand_id
1 'polypeptide(L)'
;MKWFCTYDVAAPPQPIRLVLNGDFRNLALLTIAVLLVAGLLDRTPLGLAMLRSLDRVTWFLRDKTDVLVRAVLGGFFVALWMNGGIILTPELRTTVAWVPWLQLAIAVSMIWRQTLVLGALGMATLYVYAIDQYCLFHLMDYPIFLGLAAYLVLSVVRATPFGLRPLDVLRYATAITLMWASVEKWAYPQWTFPLLATDPSGDDVRLYPGVLHAGRWAG
;
A
#
# COMPACT_ATOMS: atom_id res chain seq x y z
N MET A 1 3.50 0.95 -11.82
CA MET A 1 2.73 1.07 -13.10
C MET A 1 2.78 -0.17 -13.98
N LYS A 2 3.48 -1.22 -13.51
CA LYS A 2 3.30 -2.62 -13.87
C LYS A 2 1.86 -3.18 -13.92
N TRP A 3 0.90 -2.38 -13.44
CA TRP A 3 -0.51 -2.72 -13.21
C TRP A 3 -1.37 -2.63 -14.48
N PHE A 4 -0.91 -1.89 -15.48
CA PHE A 4 -1.70 -1.57 -16.68
C PHE A 4 -0.96 -1.82 -18.00
N CYS A 5 0.30 -2.24 -17.94
CA CYS A 5 1.14 -2.52 -19.12
C CYS A 5 1.99 -3.76 -18.90
N THR A 6 2.43 -4.37 -20.00
CA THR A 6 3.54 -5.33 -19.96
C THR A 6 4.79 -4.63 -19.44
N TYR A 7 5.46 -5.25 -18.48
CA TYR A 7 6.68 -4.74 -17.87
C TYR A 7 7.68 -5.88 -17.75
N ASP A 8 8.96 -5.55 -17.89
CA ASP A 8 10.06 -6.50 -17.76
C ASP A 8 10.85 -6.14 -16.51
N VAL A 9 10.79 -7.00 -15.49
CA VAL A 9 11.52 -6.82 -14.22
C VAL A 9 13.03 -6.99 -14.40
N ALA A 10 13.46 -7.67 -15.46
CA ALA A 10 14.88 -7.81 -15.80
C ALA A 10 15.44 -6.56 -16.51
N ALA A 11 14.58 -5.65 -16.97
CA ALA A 11 15.03 -4.39 -17.55
C ALA A 11 15.79 -3.58 -16.48
N PRO A 12 16.99 -3.07 -16.80
CA PRO A 12 17.74 -2.28 -15.84
C PRO A 12 17.00 -0.96 -15.56
N PRO A 13 16.98 -0.49 -14.29
CA PRO A 13 16.46 0.84 -13.98
C PRO A 13 17.30 1.90 -14.69
N GLN A 14 16.72 3.07 -14.91
CA GLN A 14 17.48 4.19 -15.45
C GLN A 14 18.68 4.53 -14.55
N PRO A 15 19.84 4.89 -15.15
CA PRO A 15 20.97 5.39 -14.39
C PRO A 15 20.56 6.55 -13.48
N ILE A 16 21.08 6.57 -12.24
CA ILE A 16 20.74 7.58 -11.24
C ILE A 16 20.92 9.03 -11.73
N ARG A 17 21.88 9.27 -12.64
CA ARG A 17 22.11 10.59 -13.25
C ARG A 17 20.94 11.09 -14.12
N LEU A 18 20.17 10.19 -14.72
CA LEU A 18 18.99 10.51 -15.53
C LEU A 18 17.75 10.69 -14.65
N VAL A 19 17.70 9.95 -13.54
CA VAL A 19 16.65 10.09 -12.51
C VAL A 19 16.78 11.42 -11.77
N LEU A 20 17.98 11.76 -11.29
CA LEU A 20 18.27 13.01 -10.57
C LEU A 20 18.49 14.20 -11.52
N ASN A 21 17.63 14.32 -12.52
CA ASN A 21 17.68 15.42 -13.49
C ASN A 21 17.14 16.74 -12.88
N GLY A 22 17.14 17.79 -13.70
CA GLY A 22 16.65 19.11 -13.29
C GLY A 22 15.20 19.11 -12.80
N ASP A 23 14.33 18.37 -13.48
CA ASP A 23 12.89 18.30 -13.15
C ASP A 23 12.65 17.60 -11.82
N PHE A 24 13.31 16.46 -11.60
CA PHE A 24 13.28 15.76 -10.32
C PHE A 24 13.73 16.69 -9.19
N ARG A 25 14.86 17.39 -9.37
CA ARG A 25 15.38 18.32 -8.37
C ARG A 25 14.38 19.45 -8.08
N ASN A 26 13.78 20.03 -9.10
CA ASN A 26 12.81 21.12 -8.94
C ASN A 26 11.56 20.65 -8.20
N LEU A 27 11.01 19.48 -8.56
CA LEU A 27 9.86 18.88 -7.86
C LEU A 27 10.20 18.52 -6.43
N ALA A 28 11.37 17.91 -6.18
CA ALA A 28 11.82 17.57 -4.84
C ALA A 28 11.97 18.82 -3.96
N LEU A 29 12.61 19.88 -4.48
CA LEU A 29 12.73 21.16 -3.78
C LEU A 29 11.38 21.80 -3.52
N LEU A 30 10.47 21.78 -4.49
CA LEU A 30 9.10 22.27 -4.31
C LEU A 30 8.37 21.49 -3.23
N THR A 31 8.42 20.16 -3.25
CA THR A 31 7.79 19.31 -2.22
C THR A 31 8.38 19.60 -0.84
N ILE A 32 9.70 19.70 -0.72
CA ILE A 32 10.36 20.07 0.55
C ILE A 32 9.90 21.45 1.02
N ALA A 33 9.88 22.45 0.13
CA ALA A 33 9.44 23.79 0.46
C ALA A 33 7.97 23.81 0.93
N VAL A 34 7.08 23.10 0.24
CA VAL A 34 5.66 22.96 0.63
C VAL A 34 5.53 22.28 1.99
N LEU A 35 6.26 21.20 2.24
CA LEU A 35 6.24 20.50 3.53
C LEU A 35 6.78 21.37 4.67
N LEU A 36 7.83 22.17 4.42
CA LEU A 36 8.37 23.12 5.38
C LEU A 36 7.38 24.24 5.68
N VAL A 37 6.78 24.84 4.65
CA VAL A 37 5.76 25.89 4.82
C VAL A 37 4.55 25.35 5.57
N ALA A 38 4.06 24.16 5.23
CA ALA A 38 2.98 23.50 5.96
C ALA A 38 3.35 23.30 7.44
N GLY A 39 4.55 22.79 7.73
CA GLY A 39 5.01 22.60 9.11
C GLY A 39 5.19 23.90 9.89
N LEU A 40 5.54 25.01 9.23
CA LEU A 40 5.58 26.34 9.85
C LEU A 40 4.17 26.88 10.10
N LEU A 41 3.24 26.70 9.14
CA LEU A 41 1.85 27.09 9.28
C LEU A 41 1.14 26.33 10.40
N ASP A 42 1.43 25.05 10.59
CA ASP A 42 0.88 24.22 11.67
C ASP A 42 1.16 24.78 13.07
N ARG A 43 2.26 25.54 13.23
CA ARG A 43 2.64 26.19 14.50
C ARG A 43 1.97 27.54 14.73
N THR A 44 1.27 28.08 13.74
CA THR A 44 0.56 29.36 13.84
C THR A 44 -0.80 29.20 14.52
N PRO A 45 -1.42 30.28 15.03
CA PRO A 45 -2.79 30.23 15.55
C PRO A 45 -3.81 29.75 14.52
N LEU A 46 -3.60 30.07 13.24
CA LEU A 46 -4.44 29.59 12.14
C LEU A 46 -4.30 28.07 11.96
N GLY A 47 -3.07 27.56 11.91
CA GLY A 47 -2.80 26.12 11.81
C GLY A 47 -3.41 25.34 12.98
N LEU A 48 -3.23 25.84 14.21
CA LEU A 48 -3.87 25.25 15.39
C LEU A 48 -5.40 25.29 15.33
N ALA A 49 -5.99 26.38 14.83
CA ALA A 49 -7.45 26.48 14.65
C ALA A 49 -7.97 25.48 13.59
N MET A 50 -7.25 25.32 12.48
CA MET A 50 -7.57 24.35 11.43
C MET A 50 -7.45 22.91 11.95
N LEU A 51 -6.36 22.56 12.64
CA LEU A 51 -6.17 21.25 13.25
C LEU A 51 -7.25 20.92 14.28
N ARG A 52 -7.61 21.87 15.15
CA ARG A 52 -8.73 21.69 16.10
C ARG A 52 -10.06 21.49 15.41
N SER A 53 -10.29 22.17 14.29
CA SER A 53 -11.51 22.03 13.50
C SER A 53 -11.58 20.64 12.85
N LEU A 54 -10.48 20.18 12.26
CA LEU A 54 -10.35 18.83 11.73
C LEU A 54 -10.51 17.77 12.81
N ASP A 55 -9.87 17.94 13.97
CA ASP A 55 -9.99 17.03 15.10
C ASP A 55 -11.43 16.98 15.64
N ARG A 56 -12.14 18.11 15.66
CA ARG A 56 -13.56 18.12 16.05
C ARG A 56 -14.43 17.33 15.07
N VAL A 57 -14.23 17.52 13.78
CA VAL A 57 -14.99 16.82 12.73
C VAL A 57 -14.64 15.33 12.70
N THR A 58 -13.39 14.96 12.94
CA THR A 58 -12.90 13.59 12.85
C THR A 58 -12.83 12.86 14.20
N TRP A 59 -13.25 13.50 15.30
CA TRP A 59 -13.15 12.94 16.66
C TRP A 59 -13.77 11.55 16.76
N PHE A 60 -14.94 11.35 16.15
CA PHE A 60 -15.61 10.05 16.14
C PHE A 60 -14.78 8.97 15.44
N LEU A 61 -14.18 9.30 14.29
CA LEU A 61 -13.30 8.37 13.55
C LEU A 61 -12.02 8.04 14.34
N ARG A 62 -11.47 9.04 15.05
CA ARG A 62 -10.29 8.88 15.90
C ARG A 62 -10.58 7.94 17.08
N ASP A 63 -11.70 8.13 17.78
CA ASP A 63 -12.08 7.27 18.91
C ASP A 63 -12.36 5.82 18.47
N LYS A 64 -12.90 5.65 17.25
CA LYS A 64 -13.24 4.34 16.68
C LYS A 64 -12.18 3.78 15.73
N THR A 65 -10.95 4.32 15.71
CA THR A 65 -9.93 3.91 14.74
C THR A 65 -9.65 2.41 14.77
N ASP A 66 -9.55 1.78 15.95
CA ASP A 66 -9.35 0.32 16.05
C ASP A 66 -10.48 -0.48 15.39
N VAL A 67 -11.73 -0.11 15.69
CA VAL A 67 -12.92 -0.75 15.12
C VAL A 67 -12.98 -0.52 13.62
N LEU A 68 -12.67 0.70 13.16
CA LEU A 68 -12.67 1.06 11.74
C LEU A 68 -11.62 0.26 10.96
N VAL A 69 -10.38 0.17 11.46
CA VAL A 69 -9.32 -0.64 10.83
C VAL A 69 -9.76 -2.10 10.72
N ARG A 70 -10.30 -2.67 11.80
CA ARG A 70 -10.76 -4.06 11.83
C ARG A 70 -11.94 -4.32 10.90
N ALA A 71 -12.90 -3.40 10.85
CA ALA A 71 -14.06 -3.50 9.95
C ALA A 71 -13.64 -3.43 8.48
N VAL A 72 -12.78 -2.47 8.13
CA VAL A 72 -12.25 -2.32 6.77
C VAL A 72 -11.42 -3.54 6.36
N LEU A 73 -10.51 -4.02 7.24
CA LEU A 73 -9.74 -5.23 6.99
C LEU A 73 -10.62 -6.47 6.85
N GLY A 74 -11.60 -6.63 7.73
CA GLY A 74 -12.54 -7.74 7.67
C GLY A 74 -13.32 -7.75 6.36
N GLY A 75 -13.91 -6.62 5.98
CA GLY A 75 -14.62 -6.47 4.71
C GLY A 75 -13.72 -6.70 3.49
N PHE A 76 -12.50 -6.18 3.53
CA PHE A 76 -11.50 -6.40 2.50
C PHE A 76 -11.16 -7.88 2.30
N PHE A 77 -10.85 -8.60 3.39
CA PHE A 77 -10.50 -10.02 3.30
C PHE A 77 -11.70 -10.92 2.95
N VAL A 78 -12.92 -10.54 3.34
CA VAL A 78 -14.15 -11.18 2.84
C VAL A 78 -14.26 -10.99 1.33
N ALA A 79 -14.03 -9.78 0.81
CA ALA A 79 -14.09 -9.52 -0.62
C ALA A 79 -13.04 -10.33 -1.41
N LEU A 80 -11.82 -10.48 -0.87
CA LEU A 80 -10.79 -11.33 -1.47
C LEU A 80 -11.19 -12.80 -1.47
N TRP A 81 -11.71 -13.32 -0.36
CA TRP A 81 -12.21 -14.69 -0.28
C TRP A 81 -13.34 -14.96 -1.28
N MET A 82 -14.30 -14.03 -1.39
CA MET A 82 -15.43 -14.16 -2.32
C MET A 82 -15.00 -14.16 -3.79
N ASN A 83 -14.00 -13.34 -4.15
CA ASN A 83 -13.49 -13.28 -5.52
C ASN A 83 -12.60 -14.50 -5.83
N GLY A 84 -11.83 -14.95 -4.84
CA GLY A 84 -10.91 -16.08 -4.98
C GLY A 84 -9.73 -15.79 -5.92
N GLY A 85 -8.72 -16.66 -5.85
CA GLY A 85 -7.56 -16.61 -6.75
C GLY A 85 -6.72 -15.34 -6.70
N ILE A 86 -6.83 -14.57 -5.61
CA ILE A 86 -6.10 -13.32 -5.37
C ILE A 86 -5.35 -13.45 -4.05
N ILE A 87 -4.10 -12.98 -3.98
CA ILE A 87 -3.27 -12.91 -2.78
C ILE A 87 -3.14 -11.44 -2.40
N LEU A 88 -3.80 -10.97 -1.35
CA LEU A 88 -3.72 -9.59 -0.84
C LEU A 88 -4.23 -8.51 -1.83
N THR A 89 -3.78 -8.45 -3.08
CA THR A 89 -4.16 -7.43 -4.06
C THR A 89 -4.47 -8.05 -5.43
N PRO A 90 -5.42 -7.48 -6.21
CA PRO A 90 -6.02 -8.13 -7.38
C PRO A 90 -5.06 -8.65 -8.47
N GLU A 91 -3.87 -8.10 -8.54
CA GLU A 91 -2.80 -8.43 -9.48
C GLU A 91 -1.97 -9.64 -9.04
N LEU A 92 -1.92 -9.93 -7.74
CA LEU A 92 -1.23 -11.09 -7.20
C LEU A 92 -2.17 -12.30 -7.28
N ARG A 93 -2.11 -13.04 -8.38
CA ARG A 93 -2.97 -14.20 -8.64
C ARG A 93 -2.42 -15.50 -8.06
N THR A 94 -3.32 -16.43 -7.79
CA THR A 94 -2.96 -17.79 -7.38
C THR A 94 -4.06 -18.77 -7.75
N THR A 95 -3.71 -20.03 -7.98
CA THR A 95 -4.66 -21.14 -8.12
C THR A 95 -4.71 -21.99 -6.85
N VAL A 96 -3.92 -21.64 -5.83
CA VAL A 96 -3.76 -22.47 -4.64
C VAL A 96 -4.96 -22.30 -3.70
N ALA A 97 -5.61 -23.42 -3.39
CA ALA A 97 -6.88 -23.46 -2.68
C ALA A 97 -6.81 -22.96 -1.23
N TRP A 98 -5.67 -23.05 -0.54
CA TRP A 98 -5.57 -22.64 0.86
C TRP A 98 -5.63 -21.12 1.05
N VAL A 99 -5.23 -20.34 0.03
CA VAL A 99 -5.15 -18.87 0.10
C VAL A 99 -6.49 -18.21 0.44
N PRO A 100 -7.59 -18.45 -0.30
CA PRO A 100 -8.88 -17.85 0.03
C PRO A 100 -9.36 -18.27 1.42
N TRP A 101 -9.16 -19.53 1.83
CA TRP A 101 -9.55 -19.98 3.17
C TRP A 101 -8.77 -19.28 4.29
N LEU A 102 -7.47 -19.03 4.08
CA LEU A 102 -6.69 -18.21 5.01
C LEU A 102 -7.20 -16.77 5.05
N GLN A 103 -7.56 -16.18 3.92
CA GLN A 103 -8.16 -14.83 3.88
C GLN A 103 -9.48 -14.76 4.65
N LEU A 104 -10.33 -15.78 4.53
CA LEU A 104 -11.53 -15.88 5.35
C LEU A 104 -11.19 -15.99 6.84
N ALA A 105 -10.20 -16.81 7.20
CA ALA A 105 -9.75 -16.93 8.59
C ALA A 105 -9.20 -15.59 9.14
N ILE A 106 -8.45 -14.83 8.34
CA ILE A 106 -8.02 -13.47 8.68
C ILE A 106 -9.24 -12.58 8.90
N ALA A 107 -10.23 -12.60 8.01
CA ALA A 107 -11.45 -11.81 8.18
C ALA A 107 -12.20 -12.14 9.48
N VAL A 108 -12.42 -13.43 9.77
CA VAL A 108 -13.08 -13.88 11.01
C VAL A 108 -12.30 -13.45 12.24
N SER A 109 -10.97 -13.48 12.17
CA SER A 109 -10.11 -13.05 13.28
C SER A 109 -10.28 -11.56 13.64
N MET A 110 -10.84 -10.73 12.75
CA MET A 110 -11.13 -9.31 13.02
C MET A 110 -12.29 -9.11 14.00
N ILE A 111 -13.12 -10.13 14.27
CA ILE A 111 -14.30 -10.03 15.13
C ILE A 111 -13.91 -9.90 16.61
N TRP A 112 -12.95 -10.70 17.08
CA TRP A 112 -12.48 -10.66 18.47
C TRP A 112 -11.10 -10.04 18.58
N ARG A 113 -10.86 -9.28 19.66
CA ARG A 113 -9.57 -8.60 19.85
C ARG A 113 -8.43 -9.60 20.05
N GLN A 114 -8.67 -10.69 20.76
CA GLN A 114 -7.67 -11.71 21.08
C GLN A 114 -7.20 -12.46 19.84
N THR A 115 -8.05 -12.59 18.82
CA THR A 115 -7.74 -13.30 17.57
C THR A 115 -6.97 -12.46 16.56
N LEU A 116 -6.81 -11.14 16.77
CA LEU A 116 -6.12 -10.27 15.80
C LEU A 116 -4.66 -10.67 15.54
N VAL A 117 -4.00 -11.29 16.52
CA VAL A 117 -2.64 -11.83 16.34
C VAL A 117 -2.64 -12.95 15.29
N LEU A 118 -3.68 -13.78 15.25
CA LEU A 118 -3.84 -14.82 14.22
C LEU A 118 -4.05 -14.19 12.84
N GLY A 119 -4.87 -13.14 12.77
CA GLY A 119 -5.06 -12.36 11.54
C GLY A 119 -3.74 -11.76 11.04
N ALA A 120 -2.96 -11.15 11.94
CA ALA A 120 -1.66 -10.59 11.62
C ALA A 120 -0.67 -11.64 11.09
N LEU A 121 -0.61 -12.82 11.72
CA LEU A 121 0.20 -13.94 11.25
C LEU A 121 -0.27 -14.45 9.89
N GLY A 122 -1.58 -14.51 9.64
CA GLY A 122 -2.13 -14.84 8.34
C GLY A 122 -1.74 -13.83 7.26
N MET A 123 -1.82 -12.53 7.56
CA MET A 123 -1.40 -11.46 6.64
C MET A 123 0.10 -11.56 6.32
N ALA A 124 0.95 -11.76 7.32
CA ALA A 124 2.38 -11.95 7.12
C ALA A 124 2.69 -13.21 6.31
N THR A 125 1.97 -14.31 6.55
CA THR A 125 2.08 -15.55 5.77
C THR A 125 1.73 -15.32 4.30
N LEU A 126 0.62 -14.65 4.01
CA LEU A 126 0.23 -14.31 2.63
C LEU A 126 1.27 -13.41 1.96
N TYR A 127 1.84 -12.46 2.70
CA TYR A 127 2.88 -11.58 2.18
C TYR A 127 4.14 -12.37 1.81
N VAL A 128 4.66 -13.20 2.72
CA VAL A 128 5.83 -14.05 2.46
C VAL A 128 5.57 -15.03 1.31
N TYR A 129 4.39 -15.65 1.27
CA TYR A 129 3.99 -16.51 0.15
C TYR A 129 3.97 -15.74 -1.18
N ALA A 130 3.46 -14.51 -1.19
CA ALA A 130 3.49 -13.70 -2.40
C ALA A 130 4.92 -13.26 -2.79
N ILE A 131 5.88 -13.14 -1.85
CA ILE A 131 7.29 -12.89 -2.19
C ILE A 131 7.83 -14.05 -3.01
N ASP A 132 7.55 -15.28 -2.57
CA ASP A 132 7.97 -16.50 -3.26
C ASP A 132 7.42 -16.58 -4.70
N GLN A 133 6.16 -16.17 -4.90
CA GLN A 133 5.49 -16.24 -6.20
C GLN A 133 5.78 -15.06 -7.14
N TYR A 134 6.02 -13.86 -6.60
CA TYR A 134 6.10 -12.61 -7.37
C TYR A 134 7.41 -11.84 -7.23
N CYS A 135 8.34 -12.33 -6.40
CA CYS A 135 9.58 -11.68 -5.96
C CYS A 135 9.39 -10.46 -5.04
N LEU A 136 10.46 -10.13 -4.30
CA LEU A 136 10.45 -9.03 -3.34
C LEU A 136 10.23 -7.68 -4.01
N PHE A 137 10.81 -7.45 -5.20
CA PHE A 137 10.67 -6.18 -5.92
C PHE A 137 9.19 -5.85 -6.20
N HIS A 138 8.40 -6.85 -6.60
CA HIS A 138 6.98 -6.68 -6.83
C HIS A 138 6.23 -6.37 -5.53
N LEU A 139 6.63 -7.00 -4.43
CA LEU A 139 5.94 -6.84 -3.14
C LEU A 139 6.29 -5.58 -2.38
N MET A 140 7.37 -4.88 -2.74
CA MET A 140 7.73 -3.60 -2.15
C MET A 140 6.68 -2.50 -2.37
N ASP A 141 5.70 -2.70 -3.25
CA ASP A 141 4.51 -1.86 -3.35
C ASP A 141 3.56 -2.01 -2.14
N TYR A 142 3.60 -3.15 -1.43
CA TYR A 142 2.63 -3.49 -0.39
C TYR A 142 3.12 -3.63 1.07
N PRO A 143 4.25 -3.02 1.53
CA PRO A 143 4.63 -3.00 2.93
C PRO A 143 3.51 -2.58 3.90
N ILE A 144 2.51 -1.83 3.44
CA ILE A 144 1.30 -1.53 4.20
C ILE A 144 0.63 -2.77 4.82
N PHE A 145 0.63 -3.95 4.18
CA PHE A 145 0.07 -5.17 4.80
C PHE A 145 0.88 -5.64 6.00
N LEU A 146 2.21 -5.53 5.96
CA LEU A 146 3.07 -5.80 7.11
C LEU A 146 2.86 -4.75 8.21
N GLY A 147 2.68 -3.48 7.83
CA GLY A 147 2.32 -2.41 8.76
C GLY A 147 0.98 -2.65 9.46
N LEU A 148 -0.02 -3.14 8.74
CA LEU A 148 -1.33 -3.54 9.28
C LEU A 148 -1.19 -4.75 10.21
N ALA A 149 -0.42 -5.77 9.83
CA ALA A 149 -0.14 -6.92 10.70
C ALA A 149 0.55 -6.48 12.01
N ALA A 150 1.56 -5.62 11.93
CA ALA A 150 2.23 -5.06 13.09
C ALA A 150 1.27 -4.20 13.96
N TYR A 151 0.46 -3.36 13.33
CA TYR A 151 -0.57 -2.56 14.01
C TYR A 151 -1.51 -3.46 14.84
N LEU A 152 -2.01 -4.56 14.25
CA LEU A 152 -2.90 -5.50 14.92
C LEU A 152 -2.24 -6.17 16.13
N VAL A 153 -0.99 -6.63 16.00
CA VAL A 153 -0.26 -7.22 17.13
C VAL A 153 -0.07 -6.18 18.24
N LEU A 154 0.45 -5.01 17.89
CA LEU A 154 0.75 -3.94 18.85
C LEU A 154 -0.51 -3.41 19.55
N SER A 155 -1.66 -3.38 18.86
CA SER A 155 -2.93 -2.96 19.47
C SER A 155 -3.46 -3.99 20.47
N VAL A 156 -3.20 -5.28 20.26
CA VAL A 156 -3.53 -6.35 21.22
C VAL A 156 -2.63 -6.30 22.44
N VAL A 157 -1.30 -6.33 22.24
CA VAL A 157 -0.33 -6.36 23.34
C VAL A 157 -0.16 -5.02 24.04
N ARG A 158 -0.75 -3.94 23.50
CA ARG A 158 -0.66 -2.57 24.01
C ARG A 158 0.79 -2.06 24.12
N ALA A 159 1.65 -2.51 23.22
CA ALA A 159 3.06 -2.15 23.21
C ALA A 159 3.32 -0.89 22.36
N THR A 160 4.31 -0.10 22.77
CA THR A 160 4.76 1.11 22.08
C THR A 160 6.27 1.04 21.84
N PRO A 161 6.73 0.21 20.89
CA PRO A 161 8.15 0.02 20.65
C PRO A 161 8.79 1.36 20.28
N PHE A 162 9.90 1.71 20.92
CA PHE A 162 10.60 2.99 20.73
C PHE A 162 9.71 4.23 20.98
N GLY A 163 8.66 4.10 21.81
CA GLY A 163 7.70 5.17 22.06
C GLY A 163 6.72 5.45 20.90
N LEU A 164 6.77 4.65 19.83
CA LEU A 164 5.86 4.77 18.70
C LEU A 164 4.53 4.13 19.03
N ARG A 165 3.42 4.81 18.73
CA ARG A 165 2.09 4.22 18.87
C ARG A 165 1.85 3.23 17.72
N PRO A 166 0.97 2.23 17.87
CA PRO A 166 0.64 1.29 16.80
C PRO A 166 0.27 1.99 15.48
N LEU A 167 -0.50 3.08 15.55
CA LEU A 167 -0.88 3.87 14.39
C LEU A 167 0.32 4.51 13.68
N ASP A 168 1.36 4.90 14.41
CA ASP A 168 2.55 5.51 13.83
C ASP A 168 3.34 4.49 13.01
N VAL A 169 3.38 3.21 13.43
CA VAL A 169 3.94 2.10 12.64
C VAL A 169 3.20 1.93 11.31
N LEU A 170 1.85 1.96 11.35
CA LEU A 170 1.04 1.87 10.14
C LEU A 170 1.31 3.07 9.20
N ARG A 171 1.43 4.28 9.74
CA ARG A 171 1.77 5.48 8.96
C ARG A 171 3.12 5.34 8.25
N TYR A 172 4.14 4.83 8.92
CA TYR A 172 5.43 4.60 8.29
C TYR A 172 5.36 3.53 7.19
N ALA A 173 4.64 2.43 7.41
CA ALA A 173 4.44 1.42 6.38
C ALA A 173 3.72 1.99 5.14
N THR A 174 2.68 2.80 5.35
CA THR A 174 2.00 3.52 4.26
C THR A 174 2.96 4.48 3.54
N ALA A 175 3.77 5.24 4.28
CA ALA A 175 4.76 6.13 3.69
C ALA A 175 5.79 5.37 2.85
N ILE A 176 6.28 4.20 3.31
CA ILE A 176 7.20 3.34 2.56
C ILE A 176 6.53 2.81 1.29
N THR A 177 5.29 2.32 1.39
CA THR A 177 4.50 1.88 0.21
C THR A 177 4.40 2.99 -0.84
N LEU A 178 4.01 4.21 -0.43
CA LEU A 178 3.85 5.34 -1.36
C LEU A 178 5.19 5.86 -1.89
N MET A 179 6.23 5.85 -1.06
CA MET A 179 7.59 6.20 -1.46
C MET A 179 8.10 5.22 -2.52
N TRP A 180 7.95 3.91 -2.30
CA TRP A 180 8.39 2.90 -3.25
C TRP A 180 7.66 3.02 -4.58
N ALA A 181 6.33 3.22 -4.56
CA ALA A 181 5.56 3.51 -5.77
C ALA A 181 6.13 4.72 -6.53
N SER A 182 6.56 5.77 -5.82
CA SER A 182 7.20 6.94 -6.43
C SER A 182 8.58 6.61 -7.01
N VAL A 183 9.43 5.88 -6.26
CA VAL A 183 10.76 5.44 -6.72
C VAL A 183 10.66 4.61 -8.00
N GLU A 184 9.71 3.67 -8.06
CA GLU A 184 9.47 2.83 -9.25
C GLU A 184 9.20 3.71 -10.48
N LYS A 185 8.38 4.75 -10.36
CA LYS A 185 8.05 5.65 -11.48
C LYS A 185 9.24 6.39 -12.05
N TRP A 186 10.14 6.83 -11.19
CA TRP A 186 11.34 7.55 -11.61
C TRP A 186 12.41 6.60 -12.15
N ALA A 187 12.52 5.39 -11.60
CA ALA A 187 13.46 4.38 -12.08
C ALA A 187 13.04 3.76 -13.42
N TYR A 188 11.73 3.64 -13.67
CA TYR A 188 11.15 2.99 -14.85
C TYR A 188 10.08 3.86 -15.54
N PRO A 189 10.41 5.08 -15.99
CA PRO A 189 9.44 5.98 -16.60
C PRO A 189 8.87 5.41 -17.92
N GLN A 190 9.62 4.55 -18.61
CA GLN A 190 9.17 3.85 -19.82
C GLN A 190 7.98 2.92 -19.58
N TRP A 191 7.72 2.46 -18.35
CA TRP A 191 6.50 1.70 -18.04
C TRP A 191 5.25 2.58 -17.95
N THR A 192 5.44 3.91 -17.97
CA THR A 192 4.36 4.90 -17.86
C THR A 192 4.00 5.53 -19.20
N PHE A 193 5.00 5.79 -20.04
CA PHE A 193 4.81 6.51 -21.30
C PHE A 193 3.83 5.89 -22.28
N PRO A 194 3.73 4.54 -22.42
CA PRO A 194 2.73 3.94 -23.31
C PRO A 194 1.30 4.36 -22.93
N LEU A 195 0.93 4.35 -21.64
CA LEU A 195 -0.42 4.74 -21.19
C LEU A 195 -0.77 6.19 -21.52
N LEU A 196 0.21 7.09 -21.39
CA LEU A 196 0.03 8.50 -21.72
C LEU A 196 -0.09 8.74 -23.23
N ALA A 197 0.44 7.82 -24.04
CA ALA A 197 0.37 7.90 -25.49
C ALA A 197 -0.93 7.29 -26.06
N THR A 198 -1.52 6.29 -25.39
CA THR A 198 -2.73 5.60 -25.89
C THR A 198 -4.05 6.31 -25.56
N ASP A 199 -4.12 7.15 -24.52
CA ASP A 199 -5.33 7.93 -24.19
C ASP A 199 -4.96 9.31 -23.59
N PRO A 200 -4.91 10.37 -24.42
CA PRO A 200 -4.68 11.75 -23.95
C PRO A 200 -5.89 12.38 -23.23
N SER A 201 -7.07 11.76 -23.32
CA SER A 201 -8.39 12.33 -22.93
C SER A 201 -9.02 11.68 -21.69
N GLY A 202 -8.71 10.41 -21.39
CA GLY A 202 -9.17 9.69 -20.20
C GLY A 202 -10.57 9.07 -20.30
N ASP A 203 -11.17 9.01 -21.48
CA ASP A 203 -12.60 8.68 -21.65
C ASP A 203 -12.88 7.20 -22.01
N ASP A 204 -11.88 6.41 -22.42
CA ASP A 204 -12.11 5.04 -22.92
C ASP A 204 -11.45 3.96 -22.03
N VAL A 205 -11.99 3.78 -20.81
CA VAL A 205 -11.78 2.55 -20.02
C VAL A 205 -12.74 1.46 -20.52
N ARG A 206 -12.60 1.04 -21.78
CA ARG A 206 -13.25 -0.17 -22.28
C ARG A 206 -12.23 -1.09 -22.94
N LEU A 207 -11.98 -2.21 -22.24
CA LEU A 207 -11.66 -3.53 -22.78
C LEU A 207 -10.28 -3.70 -23.45
N TYR A 208 -9.31 -4.17 -22.68
CA TYR A 208 -8.30 -5.10 -23.21
C TYR A 208 -8.71 -6.54 -22.88
N PRO A 209 -9.35 -7.28 -23.81
CA PRO A 209 -9.48 -8.72 -23.68
C PRO A 209 -8.12 -9.34 -24.09
N GLY A 210 -7.29 -9.72 -23.12
CA GLY A 210 -6.02 -10.37 -23.45
C GLY A 210 -4.95 -10.47 -22.37
N VAL A 211 -5.16 -9.94 -21.15
CA VAL A 211 -4.19 -10.06 -20.06
C VAL A 211 -4.45 -11.32 -19.23
N LEU A 212 -4.32 -12.47 -19.88
CA LEU A 212 -4.07 -13.75 -19.21
C LEU A 212 -2.83 -14.32 -19.91
N HIS A 213 -1.79 -14.64 -19.13
CA HIS A 213 -0.47 -15.16 -19.55
C HIS A 213 0.65 -14.12 -19.71
N ALA A 214 1.08 -13.52 -18.60
CA ALA A 214 2.47 -13.07 -18.44
C ALA A 214 2.87 -13.20 -16.97
N GLY A 215 3.15 -14.44 -16.55
CA GLY A 215 3.57 -14.76 -15.18
C GLY A 215 4.26 -16.12 -15.06
N ARG A 216 4.84 -16.64 -16.15
CA ARG A 216 5.82 -17.73 -16.07
C ARG A 216 7.20 -17.11 -16.11
N TRP A 217 7.84 -17.09 -14.94
CA TRP A 217 9.28 -16.89 -14.85
C TRP A 217 9.96 -18.16 -15.39
N ALA A 218 10.83 -17.97 -16.38
CA ALA A 218 11.84 -18.93 -16.74
C ALA A 218 12.91 -18.91 -15.64
N GLY A 219 13.16 -20.09 -15.06
CA GLY A 219 14.09 -20.37 -13.97
C GLY A 219 13.81 -21.76 -13.48
#